data_AF-A0A0K8RH00-F1
#
_entry.id   AF-A0A0K8RH00-F1
#
_cell.length_a   1.000
_cell.length_b   1.000
_cell.length_c   1.000
_cell.angle_alpha   90.00
_cell.angle_beta   90.00
_cell.angle_gamma   90.00
#
_symmetry.space_group_name_H-M   'P 1'
#
loop_
_entity.id
_entity.type
_entity.pdbx_description
1 polymer ?
#
loop_
_entity_poly.entity_id
_entity_poly.type
_entity_poly.pdbx_seq_one_letter_code
_entity_poly.pdbx_strand_id
1 'polypeptide(L)' 'MLSQGVCMLYSFFMPNSKKKERLEQTMTEVVKNVSQKKLEPHVKALVFELCCNDRDGEDVEVPYVRYTLPK' A
#
# COMPACT_ATOMS: atom_id res chain seq x y z
N MET A 1 -2.42 7.70 3.95
CA MET A 1 -2.80 6.28 4.07
C MET A 1 -2.58 5.59 2.74
N LEU A 2 -2.29 4.28 2.71
CA LEU A 2 -2.18 3.47 1.50
C LEU A 2 -2.94 2.13 1.70
N SER A 3 -3.80 1.78 0.77
CA SER A 3 -4.59 0.54 0.78
C SER A 3 -4.59 -0.17 -0.57
N GLN A 4 -4.87 -1.48 -0.53
CA GLN A 4 -5.15 -2.32 -1.69
C GLN A 4 -6.49 -3.01 -1.47
N GLY A 5 -7.54 -2.56 -2.16
CA GLY A 5 -8.91 -2.94 -1.85
C GLY A 5 -9.23 -2.67 -0.38
N VAL A 6 -9.74 -3.69 0.32
CA VAL A 6 -10.11 -3.57 1.76
C VAL A 6 -8.92 -3.65 2.73
N CYS A 7 -7.70 -3.87 2.23
CA CYS A 7 -6.51 -4.07 3.07
C CYS A 7 -5.74 -2.75 3.25
N MET A 8 -5.64 -2.25 4.48
CA MET A 8 -4.78 -1.10 4.82
C MET A 8 -3.32 -1.54 4.95
N LEU A 9 -2.50 -1.16 3.96
CA LEU A 9 -1.08 -1.52 3.88
C LEU A 9 -0.22 -0.59 4.76
N TYR A 10 -0.54 0.70 4.76
CA TYR A 10 0.17 1.70 5.54
C TYR A 10 -0.76 2.82 6.03
N SER A 11 -0.54 3.27 7.26
CA SER A 11 -1.09 4.51 7.79
C SER A 11 -0.08 5.21 8.70
N PHE A 12 -0.17 6.53 8.81
CA PHE A 12 0.72 7.34 9.65
C PHE A 12 0.53 7.07 11.15
N PHE A 13 -0.66 6.60 11.56
CA PHE A 13 -0.98 6.24 12.96
C PHE A 13 -0.70 4.77 13.32
N MET A 14 -0.03 4.01 12.45
CA MET A 14 0.34 2.63 12.76
C MET A 14 1.38 2.53 13.88
N PRO A 15 1.37 1.46 14.70
CA PRO A 15 2.43 1.21 15.66
C PRO A 15 3.82 1.15 15.00
N ASN A 16 4.82 1.78 15.62
CA ASN A 16 6.16 1.92 15.04
C ASN A 16 6.82 0.59 14.64
N SER A 17 6.60 -0.48 15.42
CA SER A 17 7.14 -1.82 15.10
C SER A 17 6.58 -2.35 13.78
N LYS A 18 5.25 -2.37 13.63
CA LYS A 18 4.56 -2.82 12.40
C LYS A 18 4.89 -1.93 11.20
N LYS A 19 5.01 -0.63 11.43
CA LYS A 19 5.39 0.34 10.38
C LYS A 19 6.81 0.04 9.86
N LYS A 20 7.77 -0.16 10.76
CA LYS A 20 9.16 -0.47 10.39
C LYS A 20 9.25 -1.78 9.60
N GLU A 21 8.60 -2.84 10.10
CA GLU A 21 8.57 -4.16 9.44
C GLU A 21 8.04 -4.07 8.00
N ARG A 22 6.93 -3.34 7.78
CA ARG A 22 6.34 -3.20 6.44
C ARG A 22 7.15 -2.30 5.51
N LEU A 23 7.84 -1.30 6.04
CA LEU A 23 8.69 -0.40 5.24
C LEU A 23 9.95 -1.11 4.72
N GLU A 24 10.38 -2.20 5.36
CA GLU A 24 11.52 -3.02 4.93
C GLU A 24 11.14 -4.07 3.87
N GLN A 25 9.84 -4.25 3.58
CA GLN A 25 9.31 -5.23 2.63
C GLN A 25 9.04 -4.61 1.25
N THR A 26 9.09 -5.43 0.20
CA THR A 26 8.61 -5.03 -1.13
C THR A 26 7.09 -4.91 -1.16
N MET A 27 6.54 -4.14 -2.11
CA MET A 27 5.09 -3.98 -2.25
C MET A 27 4.36 -5.33 -2.41
N THR A 28 4.94 -6.26 -3.15
CA THR A 28 4.43 -7.62 -3.37
C THR A 28 4.35 -8.39 -2.04
N GLU A 29 5.39 -8.30 -1.21
CA GLU A 29 5.45 -8.98 0.10
C GLU A 29 4.46 -8.37 1.10
N VAL A 30 4.42 -7.03 1.19
CA VAL A 30 3.46 -6.34 2.07
C VAL A 30 2.03 -6.73 1.72
N VAL A 31 1.67 -6.72 0.43
CA VAL A 31 0.33 -7.10 -0.02
C VAL A 31 0.04 -8.55 0.34
N LYS A 32 0.95 -9.48 0.08
CA LYS A 32 0.77 -10.90 0.42
C LYS A 32 0.60 -11.12 1.93
N ASN A 33 1.43 -10.47 2.73
CA ASN A 33 1.42 -10.60 4.19
C ASN A 33 0.19 -9.97 4.84
N VAL A 34 -0.26 -8.80 4.36
CA VAL A 34 -1.40 -8.10 4.96
C VAL A 34 -2.73 -8.66 4.46
N SER A 35 -2.84 -8.96 3.15
CA SER A 35 -4.07 -9.51 2.58
C SER A 35 -4.27 -11.00 2.91
N GLN A 36 -3.21 -11.69 3.33
CA GLN A 36 -3.18 -13.15 3.50
C GLN A 36 -3.56 -13.91 2.21
N LYS A 37 -3.44 -13.25 1.05
CA LYS A 37 -3.74 -13.82 -0.27
C LYS A 37 -2.45 -13.94 -1.07
N LYS A 38 -2.34 -15.03 -1.84
CA LYS A 38 -1.27 -15.17 -2.83
C LYS A 38 -1.60 -14.29 -4.03
N LEU A 39 -0.56 -13.70 -4.61
CA LEU A 39 -0.67 -13.02 -5.90
C LEU A 39 -0.62 -14.07 -7.00
N GLU A 40 -1.68 -14.14 -7.79
CA GLU A 40 -1.80 -15.11 -8.88
C GLU A 40 -0.77 -14.81 -9.99
N PRO A 41 -0.20 -15.82 -10.67
CA PRO A 41 0.88 -15.63 -11.66
C PRO A 41 0.53 -14.73 -12.85
N HIS A 42 -0.77 -14.60 -13.16
CA HIS A 42 -1.26 -13.77 -14.26
C HIS A 42 -1.35 -12.28 -13.88
N VAL A 43 -1.27 -11.92 -12.59
CA VAL A 43 -1.35 -10.53 -12.15
C VAL A 43 -0.08 -9.79 -12.58
N LYS A 44 -0.25 -8.70 -13.32
CA LYS A 44 0.86 -7.86 -13.83
C LYS A 44 0.94 -6.49 -13.17
N ALA A 45 -0.12 -6.06 -12.51
CA ALA A 45 -0.17 -4.78 -11.83
C ALA A 45 -1.11 -4.86 -10.63
N LEU A 46 -0.85 -4.00 -9.65
CA LEU A 46 -1.68 -3.78 -8.47
C LEU A 46 -2.25 -2.37 -8.53
N VAL A 47 -3.46 -2.22 -8.00
CA VAL A 47 -4.11 -0.92 -7.82
C VAL A 47 -4.02 -0.57 -6.34
N PHE A 48 -3.51 0.61 -6.06
CA PHE A 48 -3.45 1.17 -4.72
C PHE A 48 -4.24 2.46 -4.63
N GLU A 49 -4.94 2.61 -3.52
CA GLU A 49 -5.65 3.83 -3.15
C GLU A 49 -4.87 4.51 -2.04
N LEU A 50 -4.77 5.84 -2.10
CA LEU A 50 -4.04 6.61 -1.10
C LEU A 50 -4.81 7.87 -0.70
N CYS A 51 -4.63 8.23 0.56
CA CYS A 51 -4.97 9.56 1.08
C CYS A 51 -3.67 10.23 1.46
N CYS A 52 -3.44 11.46 1.03
CA CYS A 52 -2.26 12.22 1.41
C CYS A 52 -2.63 13.65 1.70
N ASN A 53 -1.86 14.25 2.58
CA ASN A 53 -1.99 15.66 2.90
C ASN A 53 -1.09 16.46 1.95
N ASP A 54 -1.50 17.67 1.62
CA ASP A 54 -0.65 18.62 0.89
C ASP A 54 0.46 19.20 1.79
N ARG A 55 1.12 20.26 1.32
CA ARG A 55 2.22 20.91 2.05
C ARG A 55 1.76 21.71 3.27
N ASP A 56 0.49 22.11 3.29
CA ASP A 56 -0.12 22.89 4.36
C ASP A 56 -0.80 21.97 5.39
N GLY A 57 -0.88 20.67 5.09
CA GLY A 57 -1.37 19.63 6.00
C GLY A 57 -2.84 19.26 5.76
N GLU A 58 -3.47 19.80 4.73
CA GLU A 58 -4.86 19.52 4.38
C GLU A 58 -4.97 18.21 3.59
N ASP A 59 -5.98 17.39 3.91
CA ASP A 59 -6.24 16.15 3.17
C ASP A 59 -6.71 16.48 1.75
N VAL A 60 -6.03 15.93 0.75
CA VAL A 60 -6.34 16.17 -0.66
C VAL A 60 -6.68 14.88 -1.37
N GLU A 61 -7.70 14.95 -2.22
CA GLU A 61 -8.07 13.84 -3.09
C GLU A 61 -7.01 13.66 -4.19
N VAL A 62 -6.58 12.42 -4.38
CA VAL A 62 -5.55 12.05 -5.35
C VAL A 62 -5.97 10.81 -6.12
N PRO A 63 -5.51 10.67 -7.38
CA PRO A 63 -5.82 9.49 -8.18
C PRO A 63 -5.18 8.22 -7.59
N TYR A 64 -5.73 7.07 -7.97
CA TYR A 64 -5.16 5.78 -7.65
C TYR A 64 -3.78 5.60 -8.30
N VAL A 65 -2.97 4.70 -7.71
CA VAL A 65 -1.67 4.30 -8.26
C VAL A 65 -1.79 2.92 -8.88
N ARG A 66 -1.45 2.81 -10.17
CA ARG A 66 -1.20 1.53 -10.83
C ARG A 66 0.27 1.15 -10.67
N TYR A 67 0.54 0.19 -9.80
CA TYR A 67 1.88 -0.33 -9.59
C TYR A 67 2.13 -1.55 -10.50
N THR A 68 3.03 -1.42 -11.47
CA THR A 68 3.39 -2.54 -12.37
C THR A 68 4.40 -3.43 -11.66
N LEU A 69 4.11 -4.72 -11.57
CA LEU A 69 5.01 -5.68 -10.93
C LEU A 69 6.29 -5.85 -11.76
N PRO A 70 7.47 -5.90 -11.13
CA PRO A 70 8.70 -6.21 -11.83
C PRO A 70 8.61 -7.59 -12.50
N LYS A 71 9.23 -7.71 -13.68
CA LYS A 71 9.30 -8.98 -14.43
C LYS A 71 10.31 -9.93 -13.82
#